data_AF-A0A8S0GZV8-F1
#
_entry.id   AF-A0A8S0GZV8-F1
#
_cell.length_a   1.000
_cell.length_b   1.000
_cell.length_c   1.000
_cell.angle_alpha   90.00
_cell.angle_beta   90.00
_cell.angle_gamma   90.00
#
_symmetry.space_group_name_H-M   'P 1'
#
loop_
_entity.id
_entity.type
_entity.pdbx_description
1 polymer ?
#
loop_
_entity_poly.entity_id
_entity_poly.type
_entity_poly.pdbx_seq_one_letter_code
_entity_poly.pdbx_strand_id
1 'polypeptide(L)'
;MARAKALALLGSRLSAEQAEQWGLIYQCVDDAQLRDQALSLARHLATQPTYGLGLIKRSLNASLHNSFDEQLDLERDLQRLAGCSEDYREGVSAFMEKRSPVFKGC
;
A
#
# COMPACT_ATOMS: atom_id res chain seq x y z
N MET A 1 13.19 11.38 -14.04
CA MET A 1 12.74 12.80 -14.05
C MET A 1 12.19 13.32 -15.37
N ALA A 2 12.46 12.72 -16.55
CA ALA A 2 12.03 13.29 -17.84
C ALA A 2 10.50 13.52 -17.96
N ARG A 3 9.69 12.49 -17.66
CA ARG A 3 8.22 12.57 -17.71
C ARG A 3 7.64 13.64 -16.79
N ALA A 4 8.12 13.71 -15.54
CA ALA A 4 7.69 14.72 -14.58
C ALA A 4 8.00 16.15 -15.04
N LYS A 5 9.21 16.39 -15.59
CA LYS A 5 9.59 17.71 -16.13
C LYS A 5 8.75 18.10 -17.35
N ALA A 6 8.51 17.16 -18.26
CA ALA A 6 7.70 17.41 -19.45
C ALA A 6 6.27 17.83 -19.09
N LEU A 7 5.60 17.09 -18.19
CA LEU A 7 4.25 17.46 -17.72
C LEU A 7 4.24 18.84 -17.07
N ALA A 8 5.18 19.12 -16.17
CA ALA A 8 5.21 20.35 -15.39
C ALA A 8 5.50 21.60 -16.24
N LEU A 9 6.39 21.49 -17.25
CA LEU A 9 6.81 22.64 -18.05
C LEU A 9 5.91 22.89 -19.27
N LEU A 10 5.33 21.83 -19.85
CA LEU A 10 4.55 21.94 -21.09
C LEU A 10 3.04 21.99 -20.84
N GLY A 11 2.58 21.63 -19.64
CA GLY A 11 1.15 21.65 -19.27
C GLY A 11 0.27 20.73 -20.14
N SER A 12 0.86 19.69 -20.74
CA SER A 12 0.14 18.78 -21.61
C SER A 12 -0.87 17.94 -20.81
N ARG A 13 -2.02 17.65 -21.42
CA ARG A 13 -3.00 16.73 -20.83
C ARG A 13 -2.43 15.32 -20.74
N LEU A 14 -2.82 14.60 -19.68
CA LEU A 14 -2.45 13.21 -19.44
C LEU A 14 -3.73 12.39 -19.25
N SER A 15 -3.92 11.34 -20.05
CA SER A 15 -5.05 10.43 -19.87
C SER A 15 -4.81 9.49 -18.69
N ALA A 16 -5.88 8.88 -18.18
CA ALA A 16 -5.80 7.96 -17.05
C ALA A 16 -5.02 6.68 -17.39
N GLU A 17 -5.21 6.13 -18.59
CA GLU A 17 -4.47 4.95 -19.09
C GLU A 17 -2.97 5.25 -19.19
N GLN A 18 -2.62 6.45 -19.67
CA GLN A 18 -1.22 6.85 -19.75
C GLN A 18 -0.62 7.04 -18.36
N ALA A 19 -1.38 7.58 -17.41
CA ALA A 19 -0.97 7.75 -16.01
C ALA A 19 -0.73 6.39 -15.32
N GLU A 20 -1.58 5.39 -15.56
CA GLU A 20 -1.39 4.02 -15.08
C GLU A 20 -0.12 3.41 -15.68
N GLN A 21 0.06 3.49 -17.01
CA GLN A 21 1.26 2.98 -17.68
C GLN A 21 2.55 3.65 -17.19
N TRP A 22 2.47 4.90 -16.74
CA TRP A 22 3.62 5.62 -16.18
C TRP A 22 3.88 5.32 -14.70
N GLY A 23 2.99 4.55 -14.05
CA GLY A 23 3.07 4.23 -12.62
C GLY A 23 2.68 5.41 -11.72
N LEU A 24 1.92 6.39 -12.24
CA LEU A 24 1.45 7.53 -11.46
C LEU A 24 0.20 7.20 -10.64
N ILE A 25 -0.64 6.30 -11.17
CA ILE A 25 -1.81 5.74 -10.50
C ILE A 25 -1.75 4.21 -10.55
N TYR A 26 -2.47 3.55 -9.65
CA TYR A 26 -2.49 2.09 -9.55
C TYR A 26 -3.30 1.41 -10.67
N GLN A 27 -4.45 1.97 -11.05
CA GLN A 27 -5.37 1.35 -12.00
C GLN A 27 -6.27 2.38 -12.68
N CYS A 28 -6.48 2.24 -13.99
CA CYS A 28 -7.52 2.90 -14.77
C CYS A 28 -8.65 1.91 -15.05
N VAL A 29 -9.90 2.35 -14.92
CA VAL A 29 -11.10 1.54 -15.19
C VAL A 29 -12.14 2.40 -15.90
N ASP A 30 -13.15 1.77 -16.51
CA ASP A 30 -14.28 2.49 -17.10
C ASP A 30 -14.98 3.39 -16.07
N ASP A 31 -15.42 4.57 -16.49
CA ASP A 31 -16.07 5.57 -15.63
C ASP A 31 -17.22 4.97 -14.80
N ALA A 32 -18.03 4.10 -15.42
CA ALA A 32 -19.16 3.45 -14.76
C ALA A 32 -18.74 2.48 -13.64
N GLN A 33 -17.51 1.97 -13.67
CA GLN A 33 -16.97 1.01 -12.72
C GLN A 33 -16.14 1.66 -11.61
N LEU A 34 -15.67 2.90 -11.79
CA LEU A 34 -14.73 3.58 -10.90
C LEU A 34 -15.17 3.51 -9.43
N ARG A 35 -16.42 3.86 -9.15
CA ARG A 35 -16.94 3.89 -7.78
C ARG A 35 -16.97 2.50 -7.15
N ASP A 36 -17.44 1.51 -7.90
CA ASP A 36 -17.61 0.14 -7.39
C ASP A 36 -16.26 -0.53 -7.15
N GLN A 37 -15.30 -0.37 -8.07
CA GLN A 37 -13.94 -0.87 -7.92
C GLN A 37 -13.22 -0.20 -6.74
N ALA A 38 -13.30 1.13 -6.62
CA ALA A 38 -12.69 1.86 -5.51
C ALA A 38 -13.28 1.44 -4.15
N LEU A 39 -14.61 1.29 -4.04
CA LEU A 39 -15.26 0.84 -2.82
C LEU A 39 -14.97 -0.63 -2.50
N SER A 40 -14.87 -1.49 -3.52
CA SER A 40 -14.46 -2.89 -3.35
C SER A 40 -13.07 -2.97 -2.73
N LEU A 41 -12.10 -2.22 -3.28
CA LEU A 41 -10.75 -2.15 -2.73
C LEU A 41 -10.73 -1.56 -1.32
N ALA A 42 -11.48 -0.49 -1.06
CA ALA A 42 -11.56 0.12 0.27
C ALA A 42 -12.16 -0.86 1.31
N ARG A 43 -13.21 -1.60 0.94
CA ARG A 43 -13.81 -2.64 1.80
C ARG A 43 -12.84 -3.78 2.06
N HIS A 44 -12.10 -4.20 1.04
CA HIS A 44 -11.04 -5.20 1.22
C HIS A 44 -9.99 -4.69 2.21
N LEU A 45 -9.44 -3.50 2.01
CA LEU A 45 -8.44 -2.92 2.92
C LEU A 45 -8.97 -2.75 4.35
N ALA A 46 -10.26 -2.48 4.53
CA ALA A 46 -10.89 -2.37 5.84
C ALA A 46 -10.96 -3.71 6.60
N THR A 47 -10.81 -4.85 5.92
CA THR A 47 -10.73 -6.18 6.56
C THR A 47 -9.29 -6.66 6.76
N GLN A 48 -8.30 -5.91 6.30
CA GLN A 48 -6.88 -6.25 6.41
C GLN A 48 -6.28 -5.76 7.73
N PRO A 49 -5.07 -6.21 8.13
CA PRO A 49 -4.47 -5.82 9.41
C PRO A 49 -4.04 -4.35 9.37
N THR A 50 -4.93 -3.46 9.82
CA THR A 50 -4.81 -2.01 9.63
C THR A 50 -3.54 -1.45 10.28
N TYR A 51 -3.15 -1.96 11.45
CA TYR A 51 -1.89 -1.61 12.09
C TYR A 51 -0.68 -1.93 11.19
N GLY A 52 -0.63 -3.16 10.67
CA GLY A 52 0.44 -3.60 9.76
C GLY A 52 0.48 -2.78 8.47
N LEU A 53 -0.68 -2.50 7.85
CA LEU A 53 -0.76 -1.63 6.67
C LEU A 53 -0.22 -0.21 6.96
N GLY A 54 -0.51 0.33 8.14
CA GLY A 54 0.03 1.61 8.59
C GLY A 54 1.56 1.60 8.72
N LEU A 55 2.13 0.52 9.26
CA LEU A 55 3.58 0.34 9.36
C LEU A 55 4.25 0.20 7.98
N ILE A 56 3.64 -0.55 7.06
CA ILE A 56 4.11 -0.67 5.67
C ILE A 56 4.16 0.71 5.01
N LYS A 57 3.07 1.49 5.12
CA LYS A 57 3.02 2.86 4.57
C LYS A 57 4.09 3.76 5.18
N ARG A 58 4.34 3.64 6.48
CA ARG A 58 5.42 4.38 7.16
C ARG A 58 6.80 4.00 6.60
N SER A 59 7.05 2.71 6.41
CA SER A 59 8.31 2.21 5.83
C SER A 59 8.57 2.79 4.44
N LEU A 60 7.57 2.67 3.55
CA LEU A 60 7.67 3.13 2.15
C LEU A 60 7.85 4.66 2.03
N ASN A 61 7.20 5.43 2.91
CA ASN A 61 7.37 6.88 2.90
C ASN A 61 8.78 7.29 3.36
N ALA A 62 9.37 6.58 4.32
CA ALA A 62 10.71 6.85 4.82
C ALA A 62 11.80 6.45 3.82
N SER A 63 11.59 5.39 3.03
CA SER A 63 12.58 4.87 2.07
C SER A 63 12.96 5.84 0.96
N LEU A 64 12.17 6.90 0.75
CA LEU A 64 12.49 7.96 -0.21
C LEU A 64 13.68 8.83 0.23
N HIS A 65 14.02 8.81 1.53
CA HIS A 65 15.02 9.68 2.13
C HIS A 65 16.11 8.93 2.90
N ASN A 66 15.79 7.74 3.43
CA ASN A 66 16.76 6.91 4.14
C ASN A 66 17.82 6.32 3.20
N SER A 67 19.03 6.17 3.72
CA SER A 67 20.00 5.23 3.16
C SER A 67 19.50 3.78 3.29
N PHE A 68 20.15 2.86 2.58
CA PHE A 68 19.82 1.45 2.63
C PHE A 68 19.91 0.88 4.06
N ASP A 69 21.01 1.17 4.77
CA ASP A 69 21.23 0.70 6.15
C ASP A 69 20.19 1.27 7.13
N GLU A 70 19.91 2.58 7.05
CA GLU A 70 18.87 3.22 7.89
C GLU A 70 17.47 2.62 7.63
N GLN A 71 17.18 2.27 6.39
CA GLN A 71 15.91 1.66 6.03
C GLN A 71 15.79 0.23 6.58
N LEU A 72 16.88 -0.56 6.56
CA LEU A 72 16.90 -1.89 7.18
C LEU A 72 16.70 -1.83 8.70
N ASP A 73 17.32 -0.85 9.36
CA ASP A 73 17.13 -0.61 10.80
C ASP A 73 15.67 -0.23 11.11
N LEU A 74 15.08 0.65 10.30
CA LEU A 74 13.66 0.99 10.43
C LEU A 74 12.79 -0.24 10.24
N GLU A 75 12.97 -1.01 9.16
CA GLU A 75 12.19 -2.21 8.87
C GLU A 75 12.26 -3.24 9.99
N ARG A 76 13.45 -3.47 10.58
CA ARG A 76 13.61 -4.31 11.78
C ARG A 76 12.69 -3.86 12.91
N ASP A 77 12.67 -2.57 13.21
CA ASP A 77 11.89 -2.03 14.33
C ASP A 77 10.39 -2.04 14.04
N LEU A 78 9.98 -1.75 12.80
CA LEU A 78 8.60 -1.90 12.34
C LEU A 78 8.13 -3.35 12.40
N GLN A 79 8.97 -4.30 11.99
CA GLN A 79 8.62 -5.71 12.02
C GLN A 79 8.50 -6.24 13.45
N ARG A 80 9.33 -5.75 14.38
CA ARG A 80 9.18 -6.04 15.81
C ARG A 80 7.83 -5.56 16.34
N LEU A 81 7.43 -4.34 16.00
CA LEU A 81 6.12 -3.79 16.37
C LEU A 81 4.96 -4.62 15.77
N ALA A 82 5.05 -4.96 14.48
CA ALA A 82 4.05 -5.77 13.80
C ALA A 82 3.94 -7.17 14.43
N GLY A 83 5.06 -7.81 14.75
CA GLY A 83 5.09 -9.15 15.37
C GLY A 83 4.48 -9.22 16.77
N CYS A 84 4.28 -8.07 17.43
CA CYS A 84 3.60 -7.99 18.73
C CYS A 84 2.09 -7.77 18.63
N SER A 85 1.52 -7.55 17.43
CA SER A 85 0.08 -7.29 17.27
C SER A 85 -0.78 -8.53 17.46
N GLU A 86 -2.08 -8.35 17.74
CA GLU A 86 -3.03 -9.47 17.74
C GLU A 86 -3.21 -10.04 16.33
N ASP A 87 -3.27 -9.14 15.34
CA ASP A 87 -3.42 -9.49 13.94
C ASP A 87 -2.28 -10.37 13.40
N TYR A 88 -1.05 -10.19 13.90
CA TYR A 88 0.06 -11.08 13.53
C TYR A 88 -0.19 -12.51 14.02
N ARG A 89 -0.58 -12.67 15.30
CA ARG A 89 -0.89 -13.97 15.89
C ARG A 89 -2.05 -14.65 15.16
N GLU A 90 -3.11 -13.90 14.88
CA GLU A 90 -4.25 -14.37 14.10
C GLU A 90 -3.85 -14.80 12.69
N GLY A 91 -3.06 -13.99 11.98
CA GLY A 91 -2.60 -14.30 10.63
C GLY A 91 -1.79 -15.60 10.58
N VAL A 92 -0.89 -15.81 11.54
CA VAL A 92 -0.11 -17.05 11.66
C VAL A 92 -1.01 -18.23 11.99
N SER A 93 -1.93 -18.10 12.96
CA SER A 93 -2.84 -19.18 13.35
C SER A 93 -3.76 -19.59 12.20
N ALA A 94 -4.40 -18.61 11.55
CA ALA A 94 -5.30 -18.82 10.43
C ALA A 94 -4.60 -19.51 9.25
N PHE A 95 -3.35 -19.12 8.97
CA PHE A 95 -2.54 -19.76 7.94
C PHE A 95 -2.24 -21.23 8.27
N MET A 96 -1.80 -21.51 9.50
CA MET A 96 -1.50 -22.87 9.95
C MET A 96 -2.75 -23.77 9.96
N GLU A 97 -3.90 -23.19 10.31
CA GLU A 97 -5.21 -23.86 10.35
C GLU A 97 -5.91 -23.91 8.98
N LYS A 98 -5.35 -23.28 7.94
CA LYS A 98 -5.93 -23.18 6.59
C LYS A 98 -7.33 -22.57 6.56
N ARG A 99 -7.56 -21.55 7.39
CA ARG A 99 -8.81 -20.77 7.41
C ARG A 99 -8.56 -19.32 7.03
N SER A 100 -9.63 -18.60 6.71
CA SER A 100 -9.55 -17.15 6.50
C SER A 100 -9.26 -16.44 7.84
N PRO A 101 -8.31 -15.49 7.87
CA PRO A 101 -8.05 -14.69 9.07
C PRO A 101 -9.15 -13.65 9.31
N VAL A 102 -9.36 -13.30 10.58
CA VAL A 102 -10.25 -12.20 11.00
C VAL A 102 -9.42 -11.15 11.73
N PHE A 103 -8.98 -10.13 11.00
CA PHE A 103 -8.19 -9.04 11.55
C PHE A 103 -9.05 -8.01 12.28
N LYS A 104 -8.54 -7.49 13.40
CA LYS A 104 -9.18 -6.46 14.24
C LYS A 104 -8.53 -5.09 14.10
N GLY A 105 -7.33 -5.00 13.51
CA GLY A 105 -6.59 -3.77 13.32
C GLY A 105 -5.70 -3.37 14.51
N CYS A 106 -5.43 -4.29 15.45
CA CYS A 106 -4.59 -4.07 16.63
C CYS A 106 -3.61 -5.24 16.90
#